data_AF-A0A1G5CHN9-F1
#
_entry.id   AF-A0A1G5CHN9-F1
#
_cell.length_a   1.000
_cell.length_b   1.000
_cell.length_c   1.000
_cell.angle_alpha   90.00
_cell.angle_beta   90.00
_cell.angle_gamma   90.00
#
_symmetry.space_group_name_H-M   'P 1'
#
loop_
_entity.id
_entity.type
_entity.pdbx_description
1 polymer ?
#
loop_
_entity_poly.entity_id
_entity_poly.type
_entity_poly.pdbx_seq_one_letter_code
_entity_poly.pdbx_strand_id
1 'polypeptide(L)'
;MSDRFARKYIFILVSALSIAGCKANDVSHQELPTWGTMPVPMTTPFRTSNISAHTYEYIYSYDDVSGGYGAYTYVLLGCEGGDQEAGMLYEALIKQIEECSSEKSELDHLQKNKLNIFLIPKREGVLGDVEVNYKLSKKILTSFAVHSSGEFSEPGPYLITTSKKISEYNNDEEIGLFYVDLTGMNIKAINEIVSVYKHKLIDNDINSVEKLESFKISILNLALDIEDSIGFAKVAYANFRKIFDSN
;
A
#
# COMPACT_ATOMS: atom_id res chain seq x y z
N MET A 1 -23.93 -57.83 9.21
CA MET A 1 -22.97 -58.69 9.95
C MET A 1 -21.60 -58.03 9.81
N SER A 2 -21.09 -57.47 10.92
CA SER A 2 -19.74 -56.88 11.16
C SER A 2 -19.25 -55.80 10.18
N ASP A 3 -19.05 -54.53 10.51
CA ASP A 3 -18.65 -53.84 11.75
C ASP A 3 -17.47 -54.49 12.47
N ARG A 4 -16.27 -53.88 12.36
CA ARG A 4 -15.19 -53.90 13.37
C ARG A 4 -13.93 -53.14 12.89
N PHE A 5 -13.56 -52.12 13.68
CA PHE A 5 -12.20 -51.78 14.16
C PHE A 5 -11.13 -51.34 13.12
N ALA A 6 -10.32 -50.30 13.30
CA ALA A 6 -9.63 -49.75 14.47
C ALA A 6 -9.12 -48.33 14.11
N ARG A 7 -9.38 -47.27 14.90
CA ARG A 7 -8.61 -46.76 16.06
C ARG A 7 -7.22 -46.16 15.76
N LYS A 8 -7.07 -44.91 16.21
CA LYS A 8 -5.86 -44.22 16.75
C LYS A 8 -4.85 -43.83 15.66
N TYR A 9 -4.39 -42.58 15.55
CA TYR A 9 -3.47 -41.95 16.51
C TYR A 9 -3.68 -40.43 16.62
N ILE A 10 -3.88 -39.98 17.86
CA ILE A 10 -3.54 -38.65 18.34
C ILE A 10 -2.10 -38.77 18.85
N PHE A 11 -1.18 -37.95 18.37
CA PHE A 11 0.08 -37.69 19.06
C PHE A 11 0.33 -36.18 19.12
N ILE A 12 0.19 -35.69 20.35
CA ILE A 12 0.60 -34.36 20.81
C ILE A 12 2.11 -34.41 20.98
N LEU A 13 2.83 -33.42 20.45
CA LEU A 13 4.23 -33.16 20.79
C LEU A 13 4.40 -31.68 21.11
N VAL A 14 4.21 -31.38 22.40
CA VAL A 14 4.64 -30.15 23.04
C VAL A 14 6.11 -30.35 23.37
N SER A 15 7.00 -29.73 22.61
CA SER A 15 8.43 -29.74 22.89
C SER A 15 8.79 -28.56 23.80
N ALA A 16 9.48 -28.92 24.87
CA ALA A 16 9.77 -28.12 26.05
C ALA A 16 10.77 -26.98 25.82
N LEU A 17 10.62 -25.97 26.68
CA LEU A 17 11.59 -24.92 26.99
C LEU A 17 13.02 -25.47 27.12
N SER A 18 13.97 -24.80 26.46
CA SER A 18 15.37 -24.79 26.86
C SER A 18 15.76 -23.37 27.19
N ILE A 19 15.75 -23.05 28.48
CA ILE A 19 16.42 -21.86 29.04
C ILE A 19 17.88 -22.24 29.20
N ALA A 20 18.72 -21.87 28.23
CA ALA A 20 20.16 -21.90 28.39
C ALA A 20 20.62 -20.53 28.90
N GLY A 21 21.10 -20.49 30.13
CA GLY A 21 21.68 -19.31 30.75
C GLY A 21 22.97 -18.89 30.06
N CYS A 22 23.02 -17.66 29.55
CA CYS A 22 24.25 -17.02 29.15
C CYS A 22 24.91 -16.35 30.36
N LYS A 23 26.17 -16.73 30.60
CA LYS A 23 27.09 -16.11 31.53
C LYS A 23 27.27 -14.63 31.21
N ALA A 24 27.22 -13.79 32.25
CA ALA A 24 27.71 -12.42 32.20
C ALA A 24 29.25 -12.45 32.13
N ASN A 25 29.80 -11.99 31.00
CA ASN A 25 31.20 -11.62 30.92
C ASN A 25 31.32 -10.14 31.29
N ASP A 26 32.17 -9.84 32.26
CA ASP A 26 32.61 -8.48 32.59
C ASP A 26 33.22 -7.84 31.35
N VAL A 27 32.53 -6.81 30.83
CA VAL A 27 33.03 -5.96 29.76
C VAL A 27 33.75 -4.78 30.41
N SER A 28 35.07 -4.79 30.27
CA SER A 28 35.95 -3.65 30.51
C SER A 28 35.41 -2.41 29.82
N HIS A 29 35.24 -1.32 30.57
CA HIS A 29 34.92 0.01 30.06
C HIS A 29 35.99 0.47 29.07
N GLN A 30 35.72 0.25 27.78
CA GLN A 30 36.43 0.90 26.69
C GLN A 30 35.67 2.19 26.39
N GLU A 31 36.33 3.32 26.60
CA GLU A 31 35.80 4.64 26.29
C GLU A 31 35.38 4.68 24.81
N LEU A 32 34.08 4.86 24.57
CA LEU A 32 33.52 4.97 23.24
C LEU A 32 34.09 6.23 22.57
N PRO A 33 34.59 6.15 21.32
CA PRO A 33 34.92 7.34 20.56
C PRO A 33 33.65 8.20 20.47
N THR A 34 33.75 9.48 20.83
CA THR A 34 32.69 10.47 20.62
C THR A 34 32.49 10.63 19.12
N TRP A 35 31.59 9.84 18.56
CA TRP A 35 31.05 10.03 17.23
C TRP A 35 30.46 11.44 17.21
N GLY A 36 31.10 12.34 16.45
CA GLY A 36 30.51 13.63 16.15
C GLY A 36 29.09 13.39 15.66
N THR A 37 28.12 14.08 16.27
CA THR A 37 26.71 14.08 15.88
C THR A 37 26.62 14.13 14.36
N MET A 38 26.36 12.98 13.74
CA MET A 38 26.06 12.94 12.32
C MET A 38 24.82 13.81 12.15
N PRO A 39 24.81 14.74 11.17
CA PRO A 39 23.63 15.53 10.90
C PRO A 39 22.49 14.56 10.62
N VAL A 40 21.45 14.60 11.45
CA VAL A 40 20.22 13.85 11.20
C VAL A 40 19.71 14.36 9.85
N PRO A 41 19.58 13.49 8.82
CA PRO A 41 19.02 13.93 7.55
C PRO A 41 17.64 14.51 7.83
N MET A 42 17.50 15.81 7.58
CA MET A 42 16.21 16.50 7.71
C MET A 42 15.32 16.04 6.56
N THR A 43 14.62 14.92 6.75
CA THR A 43 13.54 14.52 5.84
C THR A 43 12.59 15.70 5.69
N THR A 44 12.48 16.21 4.47
CA THR A 44 11.61 17.34 4.17
C THR A 44 10.15 16.92 4.42
N PRO A 45 9.38 17.68 5.23
CA PRO A 45 8.02 17.31 5.53
C PRO A 45 7.16 17.38 4.27
N PHE A 46 6.45 16.30 3.97
CA PHE A 46 5.47 16.26 2.90
C PHE A 46 4.33 17.24 3.19
N ARG A 47 4.27 18.35 2.45
CA ARG A 47 3.18 19.32 2.58
C ARG A 47 2.26 19.21 1.39
N THR A 48 1.08 18.64 1.60
CA THR A 48 -0.02 18.79 0.64
C THR A 48 -0.61 20.17 0.76
N SER A 49 -1.09 20.68 -0.38
CA SER A 49 -2.09 21.74 -0.39
C SER A 49 -3.40 21.21 0.22
N ASN A 50 -4.34 22.09 0.58
CA ASN A 50 -5.64 21.69 1.13
C ASN A 50 -6.44 20.84 0.12
N ILE A 51 -6.20 19.52 0.09
CA ILE A 51 -6.90 18.59 -0.79
C ILE A 51 -8.33 18.45 -0.30
N SER A 52 -9.29 18.63 -1.19
CA SER A 52 -10.72 18.51 -0.88
C SER A 52 -11.43 17.44 -1.72
N ALA A 53 -10.85 17.04 -2.84
CA ALA A 53 -11.42 16.03 -3.72
C ALA A 53 -10.34 15.30 -4.50
N HIS A 54 -10.75 14.21 -5.16
CA HIS A 54 -9.86 13.34 -5.92
C HIS A 54 -10.43 13.11 -7.32
N THR A 55 -9.54 12.97 -8.29
CA THR A 55 -9.85 12.60 -9.67
C THR A 55 -8.78 11.64 -10.18
N TYR A 56 -8.95 11.10 -11.37
CA TYR A 56 -7.96 10.25 -12.00
C TYR A 56 -7.74 10.60 -13.47
N GLU A 57 -6.59 10.21 -13.99
CA GLU A 57 -6.22 10.34 -15.40
C GLU A 57 -5.30 9.18 -15.80
N TYR A 58 -5.49 8.68 -17.02
CA TYR A 58 -4.55 7.74 -17.61
C TYR A 58 -3.36 8.50 -18.18
N ILE A 59 -2.16 7.97 -17.94
CA ILE A 59 -0.93 8.51 -18.52
C ILE A 59 -0.31 7.52 -19.49
N TYR A 60 0.08 8.00 -20.66
CA TYR A 60 0.67 7.17 -21.72
C TYR A 60 2.18 7.36 -21.84
N SER A 61 2.71 8.44 -21.26
CA SER A 61 4.15 8.71 -21.21
C SER A 61 4.57 9.32 -19.87
N TYR A 62 5.88 9.39 -19.65
CA TYR A 62 6.45 9.95 -18.42
C TYR A 62 6.16 11.45 -18.25
N ASP A 63 6.06 12.17 -19.37
CA ASP A 63 5.89 13.63 -19.39
C ASP A 63 4.43 14.07 -19.59
N ASP A 64 3.53 13.11 -19.82
CA ASP A 64 2.10 13.32 -20.08
C ASP A 64 1.29 13.51 -18.78
N VAL A 65 1.86 14.27 -17.84
CA VAL A 65 1.22 14.55 -16.55
C VAL A 65 0.76 16.00 -16.54
N SER A 66 -0.55 16.18 -16.50
CA SER A 66 -1.19 17.48 -16.44
C SER A 66 -0.81 18.21 -15.14
N GLY A 67 -0.44 19.50 -15.23
CA GLY A 67 0.04 20.28 -14.09
C GLY A 67 -1.06 21.03 -13.32
N GLY A 68 -0.68 21.59 -12.18
CA GLY A 68 -1.51 22.47 -11.35
C GLY A 68 -2.38 21.77 -10.31
N TYR A 69 -2.21 20.45 -10.12
CA TYR A 69 -2.89 19.70 -9.08
C TYR A 69 -2.27 19.94 -7.71
N GLY A 70 -3.08 19.76 -6.67
CA GLY A 70 -2.65 19.93 -5.30
C GLY A 70 -1.76 18.80 -4.78
N ALA A 71 -1.96 17.60 -5.34
CA ALA A 71 -1.17 16.40 -5.10
C ALA A 71 -1.28 15.45 -6.31
N TYR A 72 -0.24 14.65 -6.51
CA TYR A 72 -0.12 13.68 -7.60
C TYR A 72 0.09 12.31 -7.01
N THR A 73 -0.90 11.42 -7.13
CA THR A 73 -0.80 10.04 -6.68
C THR A 73 -0.56 9.12 -7.86
N TYR A 74 0.59 8.48 -7.92
CA TYR A 74 0.92 7.49 -8.95
C TYR A 74 0.48 6.10 -8.50
N VAL A 75 -0.25 5.40 -9.37
CA VAL A 75 -0.69 4.01 -9.15
C VAL A 75 0.22 3.10 -9.97
N LEU A 76 1.17 2.41 -9.34
CA LEU A 76 2.30 1.78 -10.04
C LEU A 76 2.44 0.29 -9.71
N LEU A 77 2.98 -0.47 -10.66
CA LEU A 77 3.42 -1.86 -10.47
C LEU A 77 4.94 -1.97 -10.57
N GLY A 78 5.53 -2.79 -9.69
CA GLY A 78 6.97 -3.08 -9.65
C GLY A 78 7.39 -4.23 -10.58
N CYS A 79 6.44 -5.10 -10.97
CA CYS A 79 6.71 -6.26 -11.82
C CYS A 79 6.69 -5.93 -13.33
N GLU A 80 7.39 -6.71 -14.14
CA GLU A 80 7.41 -6.60 -15.61
C GLU A 80 6.28 -7.39 -16.30
N GLY A 81 5.20 -7.68 -15.55
CA GLY A 81 4.16 -8.61 -15.94
C GLY A 81 4.45 -10.05 -15.49
N GLY A 82 3.41 -10.89 -15.51
CA GLY A 82 3.51 -12.31 -15.13
C GLY A 82 3.21 -12.63 -13.67
N ASP A 83 3.20 -11.62 -12.79
CA ASP A 83 2.66 -11.76 -11.44
C ASP A 83 1.13 -11.58 -11.49
N GLN A 84 0.42 -12.72 -11.52
CA GLN A 84 -1.04 -12.73 -11.61
C GLN A 84 -1.71 -12.10 -10.38
N GLU A 85 -1.13 -12.27 -9.19
CA GLU A 85 -1.71 -11.75 -7.95
C GLU A 85 -1.61 -10.23 -7.90
N ALA A 86 -0.41 -9.69 -8.16
CA ALA A 86 -0.20 -8.24 -8.24
C ALA A 86 -1.07 -7.61 -9.35
N GLY A 87 -1.20 -8.28 -10.49
CA GLY A 87 -2.08 -7.84 -11.58
C GLY A 87 -3.56 -7.78 -11.18
N MET A 88 -4.07 -8.81 -10.50
CA MET A 88 -5.46 -8.82 -10.00
C MET A 88 -5.70 -7.73 -8.95
N LEU A 89 -4.75 -7.51 -8.04
CA LEU A 89 -4.83 -6.44 -7.04
C LEU A 89 -4.82 -5.06 -7.70
N TYR A 90 -3.98 -4.85 -8.71
CA TYR A 90 -3.89 -3.60 -9.44
C TYR A 90 -5.18 -3.27 -10.20
N GLU A 91 -5.77 -4.26 -10.89
CA GLU A 91 -7.05 -4.04 -11.59
C GLU A 91 -8.20 -3.76 -10.59
N ALA A 92 -8.24 -4.46 -9.45
CA ALA A 92 -9.20 -4.15 -8.40
C ALA A 92 -9.01 -2.73 -7.85
N LEU A 93 -7.76 -2.31 -7.65
CA LEU A 93 -7.41 -0.97 -7.18
C LEU A 93 -7.85 0.11 -8.16
N ILE A 94 -7.53 -0.04 -9.45
CA ILE A 94 -7.95 0.88 -10.51
C ILE A 94 -9.47 1.02 -10.51
N LYS A 95 -10.18 -0.12 -10.53
CA LYS A 95 -11.64 -0.12 -10.54
C LYS A 95 -12.21 0.67 -9.35
N GLN A 96 -11.66 0.49 -8.15
CA GLN A 96 -12.11 1.24 -6.97
C GLN A 96 -11.78 2.73 -7.06
N ILE A 97 -10.61 3.10 -7.61
CA ILE A 97 -10.25 4.50 -7.83
C ILE A 97 -11.23 5.16 -8.82
N GLU A 98 -11.56 4.48 -9.91
CA GLU A 98 -12.51 4.95 -10.93
C GLU A 98 -13.92 5.14 -10.34
N GLU A 99 -14.43 4.12 -9.64
CA GLU A 99 -15.77 4.14 -9.01
C GLU A 99 -15.89 5.22 -7.94
N CYS A 100 -14.80 5.53 -7.23
CA CYS A 100 -14.81 6.50 -6.13
C CYS A 100 -14.36 7.90 -6.54
N SER A 101 -13.99 8.15 -7.79
CA SER A 101 -13.55 9.46 -8.25
C SER A 101 -14.71 10.20 -8.91
N SER A 102 -14.84 11.50 -8.61
CA SER A 102 -15.82 12.33 -9.30
C SER A 102 -15.45 12.47 -10.77
N GLU A 103 -16.46 12.50 -11.64
CA GLU A 103 -16.26 12.73 -13.06
C GLU A 103 -15.58 14.09 -13.29
N LYS A 104 -14.72 14.16 -14.30
CA LYS A 104 -13.95 15.39 -14.64
C LYS A 104 -14.85 16.61 -14.82
N SER A 105 -16.05 16.40 -15.36
CA SER A 105 -17.10 17.42 -15.56
C SER A 105 -17.64 18.01 -14.26
N GLU A 106 -17.80 17.20 -13.21
CA GLU A 106 -18.28 17.64 -11.90
C GLU A 106 -17.23 18.48 -11.15
N LEU A 107 -15.97 18.33 -11.55
CA LEU A 107 -14.81 18.97 -10.93
C LEU A 107 -14.38 20.26 -11.66
N ASP A 108 -15.01 20.64 -12.77
CA ASP A 108 -14.67 21.85 -13.54
C ASP A 108 -14.81 23.14 -12.71
N HIS A 109 -15.61 23.12 -11.64
CA HIS A 109 -15.78 24.22 -10.71
C HIS A 109 -14.73 24.26 -9.58
N LEU A 110 -13.99 23.17 -9.37
CA LEU A 110 -12.97 23.08 -8.34
C LEU A 110 -11.62 23.54 -8.88
N GLN A 111 -10.88 24.26 -8.05
CA GLN A 111 -9.52 24.66 -8.38
C GLN A 111 -8.61 23.44 -8.36
N LYS A 112 -7.87 23.19 -9.46
CA LYS A 112 -6.98 22.02 -9.59
C LYS A 112 -6.03 21.86 -8.40
N ASN A 113 -5.54 22.97 -7.84
CA ASN A 113 -4.64 22.98 -6.69
C ASN A 113 -5.26 22.48 -5.37
N LYS A 114 -6.56 22.11 -5.35
CA LYS A 114 -7.24 21.45 -4.23
C LYS A 114 -7.60 19.99 -4.55
N LEU A 115 -7.16 19.49 -5.70
CA LEU A 115 -7.46 18.14 -6.16
C LEU A 115 -6.19 17.29 -6.05
N ASN A 116 -6.36 16.06 -5.56
CA ASN A 116 -5.39 15.00 -5.79
C ASN A 116 -5.76 14.27 -7.09
N ILE A 117 -4.79 14.12 -8.00
CA ILE A 117 -4.97 13.35 -9.22
C ILE A 117 -4.30 11.97 -9.09
N PHE A 118 -5.07 10.91 -9.31
CA PHE A 118 -4.55 9.55 -9.48
C PHE A 118 -4.06 9.38 -10.93
N LEU A 119 -2.78 9.07 -11.10
CA LEU A 119 -2.14 8.88 -12.39
C LEU A 119 -1.92 7.39 -12.62
N ILE A 120 -2.59 6.85 -13.62
CA ILE A 120 -2.64 5.41 -13.89
C ILE A 120 -1.92 5.12 -15.22
N PRO A 121 -0.75 4.47 -15.22
CA PRO A 121 -0.02 4.15 -16.44
C PRO A 121 -0.78 3.15 -17.32
N LYS A 122 -1.12 3.58 -18.54
CA LYS A 122 -1.75 2.74 -19.56
C LYS A 122 -0.99 2.82 -20.88
N ARG A 123 -1.27 1.87 -21.76
CA ARG A 123 -0.79 1.84 -23.15
C ARG A 123 -1.94 1.52 -24.07
N GLU A 124 -1.92 2.09 -25.27
CA GLU A 124 -2.84 1.69 -26.32
C GLU A 124 -2.47 0.28 -26.79
N GLY A 125 -3.43 -0.64 -26.70
CA GLY A 125 -3.36 -2.00 -27.21
C GLY A 125 -3.58 -2.03 -28.73
N VAL A 126 -3.26 -3.18 -29.33
CA VAL A 126 -3.30 -3.37 -30.79
C VAL A 126 -4.72 -3.21 -31.36
N LEU A 127 -5.75 -3.49 -30.55
CA LEU A 127 -7.16 -3.39 -30.93
C LEU A 127 -7.84 -2.12 -30.43
N GLY A 128 -7.08 -1.14 -29.92
CA GLY A 128 -7.63 0.05 -29.25
C GLY A 128 -8.06 -0.21 -27.80
N ASP A 129 -7.84 -1.42 -27.27
CA ASP A 129 -8.03 -1.72 -25.86
C ASP A 129 -6.98 -0.99 -25.01
N VAL A 130 -7.35 -0.56 -23.81
CA VAL A 130 -6.43 0.14 -22.91
C VAL A 130 -5.79 -0.87 -21.96
N GLU A 131 -4.49 -1.13 -22.14
CA GLU A 131 -3.75 -2.11 -21.36
C GLU A 131 -2.87 -1.47 -20.29
N VAL A 132 -2.53 -2.23 -19.25
CA VAL A 132 -1.57 -1.81 -18.22
C VAL A 132 -0.18 -1.59 -18.82
N ASN A 133 0.45 -0.46 -18.48
CA ASN A 133 1.81 -0.14 -18.93
C ASN A 133 2.84 -0.43 -17.83
N TYR A 134 3.19 -1.71 -17.68
CA TYR A 134 4.19 -2.19 -16.71
C TYR A 134 5.54 -1.48 -16.87
N LYS A 135 5.98 -1.28 -18.11
CA LYS A 135 7.27 -0.63 -18.43
C LYS A 135 7.28 0.83 -17.95
N LEU A 136 6.21 1.58 -18.20
CA LEU A 136 6.10 2.96 -17.70
C LEU A 136 6.00 2.99 -16.18
N SER A 137 5.22 2.08 -15.58
CA SER A 137 5.10 1.98 -14.12
C SER A 137 6.44 1.77 -13.45
N LYS A 138 7.23 0.80 -13.93
CA LYS A 138 8.57 0.51 -13.41
C LYS A 138 9.54 1.66 -13.62
N LYS A 139 9.49 2.34 -14.78
CA LYS A 139 10.30 3.53 -15.04
C LYS A 139 10.02 4.62 -14.00
N ILE A 140 8.76 4.88 -13.69
CA ILE A 140 8.36 5.87 -12.68
C ILE A 140 8.81 5.43 -11.28
N LEU A 141 8.64 4.16 -10.91
CA LEU A 141 9.14 3.62 -9.64
C LEU A 141 10.65 3.76 -9.49
N THR A 142 11.42 3.46 -10.54
CA THR A 142 12.88 3.67 -10.53
C THR A 142 13.23 5.14 -10.32
N SER A 143 12.50 6.06 -10.94
CA SER A 143 12.68 7.50 -10.67
C SER A 143 12.43 7.81 -9.19
N PHE A 144 11.37 7.28 -8.55
CA PHE A 144 11.15 7.49 -7.12
C PHE A 144 12.24 6.87 -6.24
N ALA A 145 12.76 5.70 -6.61
CA ALA A 145 13.84 5.04 -5.88
C ALA A 145 15.15 5.85 -5.88
N VAL A 146 15.38 6.68 -6.91
CA VAL A 146 16.57 7.55 -6.97
C VAL A 146 16.44 8.74 -6.02
N HIS A 147 15.23 9.24 -5.80
CA HIS A 147 14.97 10.49 -5.06
C HIS A 147 14.47 10.27 -3.63
N SER A 148 14.32 9.02 -3.20
CA SER A 148 13.85 8.66 -1.86
C SER A 148 14.63 7.48 -1.32
N SER A 149 14.66 7.34 0.00
CA SER A 149 15.22 6.17 0.68
C SER A 149 14.30 4.94 0.62
N GLY A 150 13.19 5.00 -0.13
CA GLY A 150 12.24 3.91 -0.25
C GLY A 150 12.76 2.78 -1.13
N GLU A 151 12.69 1.55 -0.63
CA GLU A 151 12.93 0.34 -1.42
C GLU A 151 11.62 -0.10 -2.08
N PHE A 152 11.53 -0.02 -3.41
CA PHE A 152 10.37 -0.47 -4.20
C PHE A 152 10.67 -1.84 -4.85
N SER A 153 11.05 -2.82 -4.03
CA SER A 153 11.48 -4.15 -4.48
C SER A 153 10.32 -5.12 -4.73
N GLU A 154 9.18 -4.89 -4.10
CA GLU A 154 8.00 -5.75 -4.17
C GLU A 154 7.24 -5.58 -5.50
N PRO A 155 6.44 -6.57 -5.93
CA PRO A 155 5.68 -6.50 -7.17
C PRO A 155 4.58 -5.42 -7.17
N GLY A 156 4.11 -4.99 -5.99
CA GLY A 156 3.06 -3.99 -5.81
C GLY A 156 1.64 -4.57 -5.82
N PRO A 157 0.59 -3.74 -6.01
CA PRO A 157 0.66 -2.36 -6.50
C PRO A 157 1.04 -1.32 -5.43
N TYR A 158 1.58 -0.20 -5.88
CA TYR A 158 1.99 0.94 -5.06
C TYR A 158 1.10 2.16 -5.30
N LEU A 159 0.79 2.89 -4.23
CA LEU A 159 0.23 4.24 -4.29
C LEU A 159 1.28 5.22 -3.77
N ILE A 160 1.77 6.13 -4.63
CA ILE A 160 2.82 7.09 -4.26
C ILE A 160 2.32 8.50 -4.52
N THR A 161 2.09 9.29 -3.46
CA THR A 161 1.72 10.70 -3.55
C THR A 161 2.91 11.62 -3.41
N THR A 162 2.99 12.61 -4.31
CA THR A 162 3.91 13.74 -4.27
C THR A 162 3.17 15.07 -4.39
N SER A 163 3.82 16.16 -3.98
CA SER A 163 3.26 17.53 -4.07
C SER A 163 3.49 18.16 -5.45
N LYS A 164 4.47 17.66 -6.21
CA LYS A 164 4.80 18.07 -7.57
C LYS A 164 4.84 16.85 -8.49
N LYS A 165 4.88 17.08 -9.80
CA LYS A 165 5.05 16.00 -10.78
C LYS A 165 6.45 15.41 -10.67
N ILE A 166 6.59 14.12 -10.96
CA ILE A 166 7.89 13.45 -10.92
C ILE A 166 8.93 14.10 -11.85
N SER A 167 8.50 14.67 -12.98
CA SER A 167 9.36 15.39 -13.93
C SER A 167 9.78 16.80 -13.48
N GLU A 168 9.21 17.33 -12.40
CA GLU A 168 9.55 18.63 -11.83
C GLU A 168 10.61 18.56 -10.73
N TYR A 169 10.96 17.35 -10.29
CA TYR A 169 12.04 17.15 -9.33
C TYR A 169 13.39 17.11 -10.03
N ASN A 170 14.37 17.78 -9.43
CA ASN A 170 15.76 17.68 -9.86
C ASN A 170 16.42 16.46 -9.22
N ASN A 171 17.43 15.89 -9.87
CA ASN A 171 18.14 14.70 -9.37
C ASN A 171 18.74 14.86 -7.96
N ASP A 172 18.99 16.10 -7.53
CA ASP A 172 19.59 16.42 -6.24
C ASP A 172 18.54 16.83 -5.17
N GLU A 173 17.25 16.87 -5.51
CA GLU A 173 16.16 17.24 -4.60
C GLU A 173 15.60 15.98 -3.89
N GLU A 174 15.67 15.95 -2.56
CA GLU A 174 14.99 14.92 -1.77
C GLU A 174 13.47 15.12 -1.86
N ILE A 175 12.76 14.06 -2.25
CA ILE A 175 11.30 14.12 -2.41
C ILE A 175 10.62 13.68 -1.12
N GLY A 176 9.94 14.62 -0.46
CA GLY A 176 8.90 14.28 0.49
C GLY A 176 7.78 13.53 -0.25
N LEU A 177 7.63 12.24 0.03
CA LEU A 177 6.58 11.39 -0.56
C LEU A 177 5.76 10.69 0.52
N PHE A 178 4.51 10.41 0.18
CA PHE A 178 3.63 9.56 0.96
C PHE A 178 3.33 8.32 0.13
N TYR A 179 3.73 7.13 0.58
CA TYR A 179 3.50 5.91 -0.18
C TYR A 179 2.93 4.77 0.63
N VAL A 180 2.29 3.86 -0.10
CA VAL A 180 1.72 2.62 0.40
C VAL A 180 2.07 1.51 -0.59
N ASP A 181 2.62 0.42 -0.06
CA ASP A 181 2.78 -0.84 -0.76
C ASP A 181 1.60 -1.77 -0.42
N LEU A 182 0.92 -2.26 -1.44
CA LEU A 182 -0.24 -3.15 -1.33
C LEU A 182 0.10 -4.60 -1.69
N THR A 183 1.39 -4.94 -1.80
CA THR A 183 1.83 -6.33 -2.01
C THR A 183 1.27 -7.24 -0.94
N GLY A 184 0.66 -8.35 -1.36
CA GLY A 184 0.06 -9.35 -0.46
C GLY A 184 -1.22 -8.90 0.25
N MET A 185 -1.78 -7.73 -0.09
CA MET A 185 -3.04 -7.27 0.49
C MET A 185 -4.21 -8.11 0.02
N ASN A 186 -5.22 -8.26 0.89
CA ASN A 186 -6.45 -8.93 0.51
C ASN A 186 -7.23 -8.06 -0.48
N ILE A 187 -7.52 -8.60 -1.67
CA ILE A 187 -8.29 -7.92 -2.73
C ILE A 187 -9.64 -7.37 -2.23
N LYS A 188 -10.26 -8.00 -1.23
CA LYS A 188 -11.55 -7.56 -0.66
C LYS A 188 -11.42 -6.29 0.19
N ALA A 189 -10.23 -5.98 0.69
CA ALA A 189 -9.96 -4.79 1.50
C ALA A 189 -9.63 -3.56 0.65
N ILE A 190 -9.46 -3.70 -0.67
CA ILE A 190 -9.00 -2.61 -1.55
C ILE A 190 -9.91 -1.38 -1.50
N ASN A 191 -11.24 -1.56 -1.49
CA ASN A 191 -12.19 -0.43 -1.40
C ASN A 191 -11.93 0.42 -0.14
N GLU A 192 -11.75 -0.25 0.99
CA GLU A 192 -11.57 0.41 2.27
C GLU A 192 -10.18 1.06 2.37
N ILE A 193 -9.14 0.40 1.85
CA ILE A 193 -7.80 0.96 1.74
C ILE A 193 -7.83 2.26 0.90
N VAL A 194 -8.49 2.25 -0.26
CA VAL A 194 -8.63 3.45 -1.11
C VAL A 194 -9.37 4.56 -0.37
N SER A 195 -10.44 4.22 0.34
CA SER A 195 -11.23 5.17 1.12
C SER A 195 -10.41 5.82 2.24
N VAL A 196 -9.68 5.02 3.02
CA VAL A 196 -8.79 5.50 4.10
C VAL A 196 -7.66 6.35 3.52
N TYR A 197 -7.05 5.90 2.43
CA TYR A 197 -5.98 6.63 1.73
C TYR A 197 -6.44 8.02 1.29
N LYS A 198 -7.59 8.11 0.63
CA LYS A 198 -8.19 9.38 0.18
C LYS A 198 -8.49 10.30 1.35
N HIS A 199 -9.13 9.78 2.40
CA HIS A 199 -9.44 10.55 3.59
C HIS A 199 -8.18 11.12 4.24
N LYS A 200 -7.09 10.33 4.30
CA LYS A 200 -5.81 10.79 4.85
C LYS A 200 -5.15 11.90 4.03
N LEU A 201 -5.30 11.89 2.71
CA LEU A 201 -4.83 12.99 1.88
C LEU A 201 -5.62 14.29 2.08
N ILE A 202 -6.90 14.22 2.47
CA ILE A 202 -7.74 15.39 2.77
C ILE A 202 -7.40 16.00 4.14
N ASP A 203 -7.00 15.18 5.12
CA ASP A 203 -6.79 15.62 6.51
C ASP A 203 -5.61 16.63 6.71
N ASN A 204 -4.88 17.01 5.64
CA ASN A 204 -3.87 18.09 5.55
C ASN A 204 -2.73 18.14 6.59
N ASP A 205 -2.66 17.17 7.51
CA ASP A 205 -1.67 17.12 8.57
C ASP A 205 -0.73 15.91 8.37
N ILE A 206 -0.09 15.79 7.21
CA ILE A 206 0.86 14.70 6.92
C ILE A 206 2.28 15.16 7.29
N ASN A 207 2.57 15.26 8.59
CA ASN A 207 3.97 15.34 9.03
C ASN A 207 4.62 13.94 8.87
N SER A 208 5.71 13.92 8.12
CA SER A 208 6.37 12.72 7.56
C SER A 208 6.90 11.74 8.62
N VAL A 209 6.86 10.46 8.26
CA VAL A 209 7.36 9.26 8.98
C VAL A 209 6.48 8.74 10.12
N GLU A 210 6.21 9.49 11.20
CA GLU A 210 5.43 8.97 12.36
C GLU A 210 4.01 8.53 11.99
N LYS A 211 3.37 9.19 11.00
CA LYS A 211 2.01 8.81 10.58
C LYS A 211 1.97 7.62 9.62
N LEU A 212 3.08 7.24 8.98
CA LEU A 212 3.14 6.08 8.10
C LEU A 212 3.02 4.77 8.89
N GLU A 213 3.56 4.75 10.13
CA GLU A 213 3.27 3.68 11.09
C GLU A 213 1.79 3.67 11.49
N SER A 214 1.18 4.82 11.79
CA SER A 214 -0.26 4.85 12.13
C SER A 214 -1.17 4.43 10.98
N PHE A 215 -0.78 4.68 9.73
CA PHE A 215 -1.47 4.21 8.53
C PHE A 215 -1.32 2.68 8.36
N LYS A 216 -0.10 2.16 8.53
CA LYS A 216 0.13 0.70 8.59
C LYS A 216 -0.70 0.05 9.70
N ILE A 217 -0.78 0.67 10.89
CA ILE A 217 -1.61 0.19 12.00
C ILE A 217 -3.11 0.29 11.68
N SER A 218 -3.56 1.35 11.00
CA SER A 218 -4.94 1.48 10.55
C SER A 218 -5.31 0.39 9.55
N ILE A 219 -4.41 0.08 8.59
CA ILE A 219 -4.58 -1.04 7.66
C ILE A 219 -4.49 -2.40 8.38
N LEU A 220 -3.58 -2.56 9.34
CA LEU A 220 -3.45 -3.80 10.12
C LEU A 220 -4.71 -4.07 10.94
N ASN A 221 -5.23 -3.07 11.66
CA ASN A 221 -6.47 -3.19 12.41
C ASN A 221 -7.64 -3.52 11.48
N LEU A 222 -7.66 -2.92 10.28
CA LEU A 222 -8.64 -3.24 9.26
C LEU A 222 -8.55 -4.68 8.77
N ALA A 223 -7.35 -5.15 8.49
CA ALA A 223 -7.11 -6.52 8.06
C ALA A 223 -7.52 -7.53 9.14
N LEU A 224 -7.21 -7.21 10.41
CA LEU A 224 -7.60 -8.00 11.58
C LEU A 224 -9.12 -8.01 11.78
N ASP A 225 -9.79 -6.86 11.68
CA ASP A 225 -11.25 -6.76 11.81
C ASP A 225 -11.97 -7.55 10.71
N ILE A 226 -11.44 -7.56 9.48
CA ILE A 226 -11.98 -8.36 8.37
C ILE A 226 -11.76 -9.86 8.65
N GLU A 227 -10.62 -10.26 9.17
CA GLU A 227 -10.31 -11.66 9.50
C GLU A 227 -11.20 -12.17 10.65
N ASP A 228 -11.39 -11.37 11.70
CA ASP A 228 -12.30 -11.67 12.81
C ASP A 228 -13.75 -11.73 12.35
N SER A 229 -14.18 -10.81 11.48
CA SER A 229 -15.53 -10.81 10.89
C SER A 229 -15.80 -12.08 10.07
N ILE A 230 -14.79 -12.58 9.34
CA ILE A 230 -14.86 -13.86 8.63
C ILE A 230 -14.91 -15.03 9.61
N GLY A 231 -14.16 -14.96 10.72
CA GLY A 231 -14.22 -15.91 11.82
C GLY A 231 -15.62 -16.02 12.43
N PHE A 232 -16.23 -14.88 12.77
CA PHE A 232 -17.60 -14.81 13.29
C PHE A 232 -18.63 -15.35 12.30
N ALA A 233 -18.53 -14.99 11.02
CA ALA A 233 -19.44 -15.49 9.99
C ALA A 233 -19.32 -17.02 9.80
N LYS A 234 -18.09 -17.57 9.80
CA LYS A 234 -17.87 -19.02 9.71
C LYS A 234 -18.42 -19.77 10.92
N VAL A 235 -18.23 -19.24 12.13
CA VAL A 235 -18.76 -19.85 13.36
C VAL A 235 -20.28 -19.78 13.40
N ALA A 236 -20.87 -18.64 13.03
CA ALA A 236 -22.32 -18.50 12.91
C ALA A 236 -22.90 -19.47 11.88
N TYR A 237 -22.27 -19.60 10.71
CA TYR A 237 -22.71 -20.52 9.66
C TYR A 237 -22.56 -21.99 10.06
N ALA A 238 -21.47 -22.37 10.74
CA ALA A 238 -21.28 -23.71 11.28
C ALA A 238 -22.33 -24.05 12.35
N ASN A 239 -22.71 -23.09 13.19
CA ASN A 239 -23.78 -23.26 14.17
C ASN A 239 -25.16 -23.38 13.51
N PHE A 240 -25.46 -22.55 12.50
CA PHE A 240 -26.69 -22.66 11.72
C PHE A 240 -26.79 -24.01 11.02
N ARG A 241 -25.73 -24.47 10.36
CA ARG A 241 -25.72 -25.77 9.69
C ARG A 241 -25.94 -26.93 10.65
N LYS A 242 -25.31 -26.92 11.84
CA LYS A 242 -25.53 -27.94 12.87
C LYS A 242 -26.99 -28.03 13.31
N ILE A 243 -27.70 -26.91 13.39
CA ILE A 243 -29.12 -26.88 13.78
C ILE A 243 -30.00 -27.53 12.70
N PHE A 244 -29.69 -27.28 11.41
CA PHE A 244 -30.45 -27.85 10.29
C PHE A 244 -30.14 -29.32 10.01
N ASP A 245 -28.91 -29.78 10.26
CA ASP A 245 -28.52 -31.18 10.08
C ASP A 245 -28.97 -32.10 11.25
N SER A 246 -29.57 -31.52 12.31
CA SER A 246 -30.07 -32.24 13.49
C SER A 246 -31.59 -32.50 13.51
N ASN A 247 -32.29 -32.21 12.41
CA ASN A 247 -33.68 -32.62 12.17
C ASN A 247 -33.75 -33.67 11.06
#